data_AF-A0A962W876-F1
#
_entry.id   AF-A0A962W876-F1
#
_cell.length_a   1.000
_cell.length_b   1.000
_cell.length_c   1.000
_cell.angle_alpha   90.00
_cell.angle_beta   90.00
_cell.angle_gamma   90.00
#
_symmetry.space_group_name_H-M   'P 1'
#
loop_
_entity.id
_entity.type
_entity.pdbx_description
1 polymer ?
#
loop_
_entity_poly.entity_id
_entity_poly.type
_entity_poly.pdbx_seq_one_letter_code
_entity_poly.pdbx_strand_id
1 'polypeptide(L)'
;NQEVNLAQRKFPLHLVLDTTPDMTIRNRETFGPLLMVLTYREPGEVLEYVNSHDRPLALYPFTNDDKLADLYIERIMSGGVTVNDALMHVAQHDIPFGGVGPSGMGHYHGYEGFVAFSKLRPVFYQASFSFLQWLRPPYKGFATRVYNLLVKLKS
;
A
#
# COMPACT_ATOMS: atom_id res chain seq x y z
N ASN A 1 -6.19 37.38 -12.88
CA ASN A 1 -6.40 36.79 -11.54
C ASN A 1 -7.83 36.31 -11.46
N GLN A 2 -8.04 34.99 -11.32
CA GLN A 2 -9.36 34.47 -11.00
C GLN A 2 -9.62 34.79 -9.53
N GLU A 3 -10.76 35.41 -9.21
CA GLU A 3 -11.15 35.68 -7.83
C GLU A 3 -12.01 34.53 -7.28
N VAL A 4 -12.07 34.42 -5.96
CA VAL A 4 -12.95 33.44 -5.30
C VAL A 4 -14.40 33.80 -5.61
N ASN A 5 -15.15 32.84 -6.16
CA ASN A 5 -16.58 32.97 -6.39
C ASN A 5 -17.35 31.98 -5.52
N LEU A 6 -17.83 32.47 -4.38
CA LEU A 6 -18.54 31.66 -3.39
C LEU A 6 -19.89 31.15 -3.92
N ALA A 7 -20.62 31.97 -4.69
CA ALA A 7 -21.91 31.57 -5.27
C ALA A 7 -21.77 30.37 -6.23
N GLN A 8 -20.65 30.30 -6.96
CA GLN A 8 -20.34 29.19 -7.87
C GLN A 8 -19.47 28.09 -7.24
N ARG A 9 -19.08 28.23 -5.97
CA ARG A 9 -18.10 27.34 -5.28
C ARG A 9 -16.79 27.20 -6.04
N LYS A 10 -16.31 28.29 -6.66
CA LYS A 10 -15.05 28.31 -7.41
C LYS A 10 -13.96 28.96 -6.56
N PHE A 11 -12.88 28.22 -6.39
CA PHE A 11 -11.64 28.67 -5.78
C PHE A 11 -10.52 28.44 -6.79
N PRO A 12 -9.71 29.46 -7.11
CA PRO A 12 -8.56 29.26 -7.97
C PRO A 12 -7.47 28.47 -7.22
N LEU A 13 -6.48 27.95 -7.97
CA LEU A 13 -5.30 27.32 -7.37
C LEU A 13 -4.54 28.34 -6.52
N HIS A 14 -4.23 27.96 -5.28
CA HIS A 14 -3.40 28.77 -4.38
C HIS A 14 -2.20 27.96 -3.91
N LEU A 15 -1.02 28.60 -4.00
CA LEU A 15 0.17 28.11 -3.34
C LEU A 15 0.20 28.62 -1.90
N VAL A 16 0.53 27.74 -0.96
CA VAL A 16 0.70 28.09 0.45
C VAL A 16 2.15 27.80 0.82
N LEU A 17 2.89 28.87 1.13
CA LEU A 17 4.32 28.84 1.46
C LEU A 17 4.50 29.08 2.96
N ASP A 18 5.70 28.78 3.48
CA ASP A 18 6.13 29.13 4.85
C ASP A 18 5.15 28.73 5.96
N THR A 19 4.56 27.53 5.83
CA THR A 19 3.60 27.01 6.80
C THR A 19 4.28 26.54 8.09
N THR A 20 3.58 26.67 9.22
CA THR A 20 4.05 26.16 10.52
C THR A 20 3.39 24.81 10.85
N PRO A 21 4.04 23.91 11.62
CA PRO A 21 3.51 22.57 11.90
C PRO A 21 2.11 22.53 12.54
N ASP A 22 1.70 23.56 13.26
CA ASP A 22 0.40 23.68 13.92
C ASP A 22 -0.75 24.10 12.97
N MET A 23 -0.44 24.55 11.75
CA MET A 23 -1.47 24.94 10.78
C MET A 23 -2.31 23.75 10.33
N THR A 24 -3.63 23.95 10.14
CA THR A 24 -4.56 22.91 9.69
C THR A 24 -4.13 22.26 8.37
N ILE A 25 -3.60 23.04 7.42
CA ILE A 25 -3.17 22.56 6.10
C ILE A 25 -2.03 21.53 6.18
N ARG A 26 -1.27 21.52 7.29
CA ARG A 26 -0.18 20.58 7.52
C ARG A 26 -0.64 19.23 8.07
N ASN A 27 -1.84 19.19 8.66
CA ASN A 27 -2.31 18.05 9.46
C ASN A 27 -3.58 17.39 8.90
N ARG A 28 -4.16 17.95 7.84
CA ARG A 28 -5.38 17.43 7.22
C ARG A 28 -5.22 17.40 5.71
N GLU A 29 -5.76 16.35 5.10
CA GLU A 29 -5.88 16.26 3.65
C GLU A 29 -6.65 17.47 3.10
N THR A 30 -6.10 18.14 2.10
CA THR A 30 -6.61 19.42 1.59
C THR A 30 -7.87 19.25 0.73
N PHE A 31 -7.93 18.18 -0.07
CA PHE A 31 -9.05 17.82 -0.95
C PHE A 31 -9.66 19.01 -1.74
N GLY A 32 -8.80 19.94 -2.16
CA GLY A 32 -9.18 21.23 -2.73
C GLY A 32 -8.00 21.92 -3.40
N PRO A 33 -8.20 23.13 -3.97
CA PRO A 33 -7.22 23.79 -4.83
C PRO A 33 -6.13 24.54 -4.04
N LEU A 34 -5.68 23.97 -2.91
CA LEU A 34 -4.59 24.47 -2.10
C LEU A 34 -3.39 23.54 -2.25
N LEU A 35 -2.27 24.07 -2.72
CA LEU A 35 -1.01 23.33 -2.84
C LEU A 35 0.02 23.90 -1.87
N MET A 36 0.29 23.15 -0.81
CA MET A 36 1.33 23.48 0.15
C MET A 36 2.71 23.17 -0.43
N VAL A 37 3.64 24.10 -0.31
CA VAL A 37 5.04 23.93 -0.73
C VAL A 37 5.93 24.00 0.50
N LEU A 38 6.69 22.93 0.72
CA LEU A 38 7.71 22.83 1.76
C LEU A 38 9.07 22.73 1.08
N THR A 39 10.06 23.44 1.61
CA THR A 39 11.44 23.35 1.11
C THR A 39 12.24 22.38 1.99
N TYR A 40 13.26 21.76 1.39
CA TYR A 40 14.20 20.89 2.06
C TYR A 40 15.58 21.10 1.43
N ARG A 41 16.65 20.69 2.12
CA ARG A 41 18.04 20.79 1.63
C ARG A 41 18.62 19.43 1.27
N GLU A 42 18.26 18.39 2.01
CA GLU A 42 18.72 17.03 1.78
C GLU A 42 17.57 16.01 1.69
N PRO A 43 17.71 14.94 0.89
CA PRO A 43 16.67 13.92 0.75
C PRO A 43 16.22 13.28 2.07
N GLY A 44 17.10 13.24 3.08
CA GLY A 44 16.79 12.71 4.41
C GLY A 44 15.65 13.44 5.10
N GLU A 45 15.55 14.77 4.92
CA GLU A 45 14.46 15.58 5.48
C GLU A 45 13.09 15.17 4.89
N VAL A 46 13.05 14.83 3.60
CA VAL A 46 11.83 14.34 2.94
C VAL A 46 11.43 12.97 3.50
N LEU A 47 12.41 12.06 3.66
CA LEU A 47 12.17 10.73 4.23
C LEU A 47 11.61 10.84 5.65
N GLU A 48 12.23 11.65 6.51
CA GLU A 48 11.80 11.85 7.89
C GLU A 48 10.41 12.47 7.93
N TYR A 49 10.18 13.53 7.15
CA TYR A 49 8.90 14.20 7.11
C TYR A 49 7.78 13.27 6.64
N VAL A 50 7.92 12.58 5.51
CA VAL A 50 6.84 11.73 4.99
C VAL A 50 6.61 10.53 5.90
N ASN A 51 7.66 9.89 6.42
CA ASN A 51 7.51 8.72 7.28
C ASN A 51 6.99 9.04 8.69
N SER A 52 7.05 10.30 9.14
CA SER A 52 6.44 10.72 10.40
C SER A 52 4.92 10.94 10.30
N HIS A 53 4.33 10.76 9.11
CA HIS A 53 2.90 10.94 8.85
C HIS A 53 2.25 9.63 8.40
N ASP A 54 0.92 9.67 8.30
CA ASP A 54 0.12 8.57 7.78
C ASP A 54 0.54 8.21 6.34
N ARG A 55 0.65 6.90 6.07
CA ARG A 55 1.10 6.38 4.78
C ARG A 55 0.18 6.84 3.65
N PRO A 56 0.68 7.58 2.64
CA PRO A 56 -0.15 8.17 1.61
C PRO A 56 -0.64 7.13 0.60
N LEU A 57 -1.74 7.44 -0.08
CA LEU A 57 -2.23 6.62 -1.19
C LEU A 57 -1.26 6.67 -2.38
N ALA A 58 -0.67 7.82 -2.66
CA ALA A 58 0.23 8.02 -3.79
C ALA A 58 1.46 8.86 -3.41
N LEU A 59 2.60 8.55 -4.02
CA LEU A 59 3.85 9.31 -3.93
C LEU A 59 4.31 9.73 -5.34
N TYR A 60 4.79 10.96 -5.48
CA TYR A 60 5.18 11.53 -6.78
C TYR A 60 6.58 12.16 -6.76
N PRO A 61 7.66 11.38 -6.89
CA PRO A 61 9.00 11.93 -7.04
C PRO A 61 9.17 12.56 -8.44
N PHE A 62 9.56 13.84 -8.49
CA PHE A 62 9.99 14.50 -9.72
C PHE A 62 11.50 14.70 -9.67
N THR A 63 12.26 13.88 -10.42
CA THR A 63 13.72 13.88 -10.44
C THR A 63 14.27 13.17 -11.68
N ASN A 64 15.43 13.60 -12.16
CA ASN A 64 16.23 12.88 -13.17
C ASN A 64 17.38 12.06 -12.55
N ASP A 65 17.48 12.02 -11.22
CA ASP A 65 18.43 11.19 -10.48
C ASP A 65 17.74 9.88 -10.07
N ASP A 66 18.10 8.79 -10.76
CA ASP A 66 17.55 7.46 -10.51
C ASP A 66 17.81 6.98 -9.08
N LYS A 67 18.97 7.33 -8.49
CA LYS A 67 19.28 6.93 -7.10
C LYS A 67 18.37 7.63 -6.10
N LEU A 68 17.97 8.86 -6.39
CA LEU A 68 17.04 9.60 -5.56
C LEU A 68 15.62 9.03 -5.68
N ALA A 69 15.20 8.67 -6.89
CA ALA A 69 13.92 8.00 -7.12
C ALA A 69 13.86 6.65 -6.38
N ASP A 70 14.88 5.81 -6.55
CA ASP A 70 14.98 4.50 -5.88
C ASP A 70 15.01 4.66 -4.36
N LEU A 71 15.77 5.63 -3.83
CA LEU A 71 15.79 5.93 -2.40
C LEU A 71 14.38 6.21 -1.86
N TYR A 72 13.60 7.05 -2.55
CA TYR A 72 12.24 7.38 -2.11
C TYR A 72 11.30 6.18 -2.24
N ILE A 73 11.38 5.42 -3.34
CA ILE A 73 10.56 4.22 -3.55
C ILE A 73 10.83 3.16 -2.48
N GLU A 74 12.09 2.94 -2.12
CA GLU A 74 12.48 1.91 -1.15
C GLU A 74 12.19 2.31 0.30
N ARG A 75 12.24 3.62 0.62
CA ARG A 75 12.21 4.12 2.00
C ARG A 75 10.90 4.80 2.39
N ILE A 76 9.98 5.03 1.45
CA ILE A 76 8.65 5.59 1.72
C ILE A 76 7.59 4.59 1.27
N MET A 77 6.74 4.17 2.21
CA MET A 77 5.63 3.27 1.91
C MET A 77 4.39 4.06 1.49
N SER A 78 3.90 3.83 0.27
CA SER A 78 2.64 4.37 -0.27
C SER A 78 1.82 3.27 -0.96
N GLY A 79 0.58 3.59 -1.34
CA GLY A 79 -0.25 2.69 -2.16
C GLY A 79 0.29 2.51 -3.57
N GLY A 80 0.68 3.62 -4.21
CA GLY A 80 1.34 3.64 -5.52
C GLY A 80 2.37 4.76 -5.64
N VAL A 81 3.20 4.68 -6.68
CA VAL A 81 4.23 5.68 -6.99
C VAL A 81 4.19 6.02 -8.48
N THR A 82 4.39 7.29 -8.83
CA THR A 82 4.68 7.71 -10.21
C THR A 82 5.87 8.63 -10.20
N VAL A 83 6.90 8.29 -10.96
CA VAL A 83 8.10 9.12 -11.10
C VAL A 83 7.93 10.03 -12.31
N ASN A 84 8.22 11.32 -12.15
CA ASN A 84 8.15 12.35 -13.19
C ASN A 84 6.75 12.58 -13.82
N ASP A 85 5.70 12.13 -13.14
CA ASP A 85 4.31 12.45 -13.47
C ASP A 85 3.44 12.30 -12.21
N ALA A 86 2.18 12.72 -12.29
CA ALA A 86 1.19 12.54 -11.23
C ALA A 86 -0.06 11.85 -11.78
N LEU A 87 -0.78 11.12 -10.92
CA LEU A 87 -2.04 10.41 -11.22
C LEU A 87 -1.93 9.26 -12.24
N MET A 88 -0.94 9.22 -13.12
CA MET A 88 -0.94 8.29 -14.25
C MET A 88 -0.91 6.81 -13.88
N HIS A 89 -0.37 6.44 -12.71
CA HIS A 89 -0.44 5.04 -12.25
C HIS A 89 -1.89 4.57 -12.05
N VAL A 90 -2.84 5.43 -11.61
CA VAL A 90 -4.25 5.02 -11.50
C VAL A 90 -4.90 4.76 -12.86
N ALA A 91 -4.39 5.40 -13.92
CA ALA A 91 -4.91 5.18 -15.27
C ALA A 91 -4.43 3.85 -15.88
N GLN A 92 -3.40 3.21 -15.30
CA GLN A 92 -2.96 1.91 -15.77
C GLN A 92 -3.84 0.78 -15.23
N HIS A 93 -4.41 0.03 -16.17
CA HIS A 93 -5.35 -1.04 -15.84
C HIS A 93 -4.67 -2.30 -15.31
N ASP A 94 -3.43 -2.55 -15.74
CA ASP A 94 -2.67 -3.75 -15.41
C ASP A 94 -1.79 -3.58 -14.15
N ILE A 95 -1.95 -2.47 -13.41
CA ILE A 95 -1.29 -2.30 -12.13
C ILE A 95 -2.32 -2.27 -11.00
N PRO A 96 -2.04 -2.90 -9.84
CA PRO A 96 -2.94 -2.86 -8.71
C PRO A 96 -3.07 -1.42 -8.16
N PHE A 97 -4.30 -1.00 -7.91
CA PHE A 97 -4.59 0.27 -7.25
C PHE A 97 -5.24 0.03 -5.89
N GLY A 98 -4.63 0.57 -4.83
CA GLY A 98 -5.07 0.40 -3.45
C GLY A 98 -4.16 1.14 -2.47
N GLY A 99 -4.65 1.31 -1.24
CA GLY A 99 -3.92 1.96 -0.16
C GLY A 99 -3.19 0.98 0.75
N VAL A 100 -2.45 1.55 1.71
CA VAL A 100 -1.73 0.79 2.74
C VAL A 100 -1.80 1.51 4.09
N GLY A 101 -2.26 0.82 5.12
CA GLY A 101 -2.40 1.42 6.46
C GLY A 101 -3.48 2.50 6.46
N PRO A 102 -3.19 3.74 6.91
CA PRO A 102 -4.19 4.81 6.94
C PRO A 102 -4.83 5.16 5.60
N SER A 103 -4.12 4.96 4.47
CA SER A 103 -4.69 5.21 3.13
C SER A 103 -5.60 4.08 2.61
N GLY A 104 -5.66 2.93 3.29
CA GLY A 104 -6.56 1.82 2.93
C GLY A 104 -5.94 0.43 3.07
N MET A 105 -6.67 -0.57 2.59
CA MET A 105 -6.25 -1.96 2.53
C MET A 105 -6.77 -2.65 1.27
N GLY A 106 -6.07 -3.70 0.83
CA GLY A 106 -6.39 -4.40 -0.41
C GLY A 106 -6.09 -3.53 -1.64
N HIS A 107 -6.41 -4.06 -2.81
CA HIS A 107 -6.22 -3.40 -4.09
C HIS A 107 -7.16 -4.03 -5.13
N TYR A 108 -7.40 -3.30 -6.22
CA TYR A 108 -8.15 -3.76 -7.39
C TYR A 108 -7.46 -3.26 -8.67
N HIS A 109 -8.19 -3.21 -9.79
CA HIS A 109 -7.74 -3.10 -11.19
C HIS A 109 -7.34 -4.43 -11.81
N GLY A 110 -7.55 -4.52 -13.13
CA GLY A 110 -7.19 -5.68 -13.95
C GLY A 110 -7.57 -7.02 -13.33
N TYR A 111 -6.57 -7.90 -13.31
CA TYR A 111 -6.68 -9.24 -12.75
C TYR A 111 -6.88 -9.21 -11.23
N GLU A 112 -6.24 -8.29 -10.53
CA GLU A 112 -6.29 -8.18 -9.09
C GLU A 112 -7.69 -7.80 -8.60
N GLY A 113 -8.41 -6.97 -9.36
CA GLY A 113 -9.82 -6.67 -9.13
C GLY A 113 -10.69 -7.92 -9.22
N PHE A 114 -10.46 -8.75 -10.24
CA PHE A 114 -11.16 -10.05 -10.34
C PHE A 114 -10.86 -10.94 -9.13
N VAL A 115 -9.59 -11.02 -8.70
CA VAL A 115 -9.19 -11.79 -7.51
C VAL A 115 -9.85 -11.23 -6.24
N ALA A 116 -9.89 -9.91 -6.07
CA ALA A 116 -10.47 -9.24 -4.91
C ALA A 116 -11.97 -9.53 -4.73
N PHE A 117 -12.70 -9.68 -5.84
CA PHE A 117 -14.12 -10.06 -5.83
C PHE A 117 -14.38 -11.56 -5.99
N SER A 118 -13.33 -12.39 -5.95
CA SER A 118 -13.43 -13.84 -6.10
C SER A 118 -13.15 -14.59 -4.79
N LYS A 119 -13.84 -15.71 -4.59
CA LYS A 119 -13.45 -16.70 -3.58
C LYS A 119 -12.44 -17.67 -4.19
N LEU A 120 -11.17 -17.54 -3.85
CA LEU A 120 -10.15 -18.56 -4.12
C LEU A 120 -10.50 -19.83 -3.32
N ARG A 121 -11.06 -20.85 -4.00
CA ARG A 121 -11.50 -22.12 -3.39
C ARG A 121 -10.43 -23.19 -3.56
N PRO A 122 -9.69 -23.57 -2.50
CA PRO A 122 -8.77 -24.69 -2.59
C PRO A 122 -9.56 -26.00 -2.77
N VAL A 123 -9.12 -26.84 -3.71
CA VAL A 123 -9.64 -28.20 -3.92
C VAL A 123 -8.47 -29.17 -3.82
N PHE A 124 -8.58 -30.13 -2.90
CA PHE A 124 -7.55 -31.15 -2.68
C PHE A 124 -8.11 -32.52 -3.06
N TYR A 125 -7.40 -33.21 -3.95
CA TYR A 125 -7.69 -34.59 -4.32
C TYR A 125 -6.74 -35.53 -3.56
N GLN A 126 -7.29 -36.31 -2.64
CA GLN A 126 -6.51 -37.33 -1.94
C GLN A 126 -6.30 -38.53 -2.88
N ALA A 127 -5.04 -38.89 -3.12
CA ALA A 127 -4.70 -40.09 -3.89
C ALA A 127 -5.34 -41.34 -3.24
N SER A 128 -5.82 -42.27 -4.08
CA SER A 128 -6.41 -43.54 -3.65
C SER A 128 -5.44 -44.41 -2.85
N PHE A 129 -4.14 -44.31 -3.15
CA PHE A 129 -3.06 -44.86 -2.34
C PHE A 129 -2.35 -43.71 -1.61
N SER A 130 -2.52 -43.64 -0.29
CA SER A 130 -1.96 -42.57 0.52
C SER A 130 -1.40 -43.12 1.82
N PHE A 131 -0.16 -42.73 2.14
CA PHE A 131 0.46 -43.03 3.43
C PHE A 131 -0.36 -42.47 4.61
N LEU A 132 -1.18 -41.43 4.40
CA LEU A 132 -2.12 -40.95 5.43
C LEU A 132 -3.15 -42.02 5.83
N GLN A 133 -3.43 -43.03 4.99
CA GLN A 133 -4.30 -44.13 5.38
C GLN A 133 -3.72 -44.94 6.54
N TRP A 134 -2.39 -45.02 6.67
CA TRP A 134 -1.73 -45.70 7.79
C TRP A 134 -1.77 -44.91 9.09
N LEU A 135 -2.18 -43.63 9.01
CA LEU A 135 -2.43 -42.78 10.17
C LEU A 135 -3.92 -42.81 10.59
N ARG A 136 -4.77 -43.63 9.94
CA ARG A 136 -6.16 -43.80 10.35
C ARG A 136 -6.27 -44.79 11.53
N PRO A 137 -7.33 -44.69 12.35
CA PRO A 137 -7.61 -45.68 13.39
C PRO A 137 -7.76 -47.11 12.82
N PRO A 138 -7.51 -48.16 13.63
CA PRO A 138 -7.11 -48.12 15.04
C PRO A 138 -5.62 -47.80 15.23
N TYR A 139 -5.31 -46.84 16.10
CA TYR A 139 -3.95 -46.39 16.37
C TYR A 139 -3.15 -47.44 17.16
N LYS A 140 -2.45 -48.33 16.46
CA LYS A 140 -1.53 -49.30 17.06
C LYS A 140 -0.17 -49.26 16.36
N GLY A 141 0.89 -49.39 17.15
CA GLY A 141 2.27 -49.51 16.65
C GLY A 141 2.76 -48.25 15.91
N PHE A 142 2.90 -48.36 14.59
CA PHE A 142 3.50 -47.33 13.73
C PHE A 142 2.74 -46.00 13.74
N ALA A 143 1.41 -46.03 13.66
CA ALA A 143 0.57 -44.82 13.68
C ALA A 143 0.78 -44.01 14.97
N THR A 144 0.86 -44.68 16.12
CA THR A 144 1.13 -44.05 17.43
C THR A 144 2.55 -43.48 17.51
N ARG A 145 3.54 -44.15 16.90
CA ARG A 145 4.92 -43.62 16.82
C ARG A 145 4.99 -42.34 15.99
N VAL A 146 4.34 -42.32 14.83
CA VAL A 146 4.28 -41.12 13.98
C VAL A 146 3.53 -40.00 14.70
N TYR A 147 2.40 -40.31 15.34
CA TYR A 147 1.66 -39.33 16.15
C TYR A 147 2.52 -38.74 17.28
N ASN A 148 3.19 -39.56 18.08
CA ASN A 148 4.06 -39.10 19.18
C ASN A 148 5.26 -38.28 18.68
N LEU A 149 5.81 -38.62 17.51
CA LEU A 149 6.88 -37.86 16.85
C LEU A 149 6.37 -36.47 16.40
N LEU A 150 5.21 -36.42 15.75
CA LEU A 150 4.59 -35.16 15.31
C LEU A 150 4.23 -34.26 16.49
N VAL A 151 3.79 -34.82 17.61
CA VAL A 151 3.53 -34.06 18.85
C VAL A 151 4.84 -33.53 19.46
N LYS A 152 5.92 -34.31 19.44
CA LYS A 152 7.25 -33.88 19.96
C LYS A 152 7.92 -32.78 19.14
N LEU A 153 7.70 -32.74 17.83
CA LEU A 153 8.27 -31.71 16.93
C LEU A 153 7.56 -30.36 17.00
N LYS A 154 6.39 -30.30 17.65
CA LYS A 154 5.61 -29.07 17.84
C LYS A 154 5.90 -28.37 19.18
N SER A 155 6.82 -28.92 19.98
CA SER A 155 7.43 -28.29 21.15
C SER A 155 8.89 -27.96 20.86
#